data_AF-A0A235AF37-F1
#
_entry.id   AF-A0A235AF37-F1
#
_cell.length_a   1.000
_cell.length_b   1.000
_cell.length_c   1.000
_cell.angle_alpha   90.00
_cell.angle_beta   90.00
_cell.angle_gamma   90.00
#
_symmetry.space_group_name_H-M   'P 1'
#
loop_
_entity.id
_entity.type
_entity.pdbx_description
1 polymer ?
#
loop_
_entity_poly.entity_id
_entity_poly.type
_entity_poly.pdbx_seq_one_letter_code
_entity_poly.pdbx_strand_id
1 'polypeptide(L)' 'MRIEVRRGTPTPEELAAVIAVVSESYAQEAAEAVAPEPAPESAWRRSARALRTPLRRGFGWGRFTG' A
#
# COMPACT_ATOMS: atom_id res chain seq x y z
N MET A 1 -5.67 0.92 -20.89
CA MET A 1 -7.03 0.56 -21.35
C MET A 1 -7.10 0.66 -22.87
N ARG A 2 -7.82 -0.23 -23.56
CA ARG A 2 -8.07 -0.17 -25.02
C ARG A 2 -9.56 -0.25 -25.28
N ILE A 3 -10.09 0.62 -26.13
CA ILE A 3 -11.50 0.61 -26.56
C ILE A 3 -11.55 0.33 -28.06
N GLU A 4 -12.42 -0.60 -28.48
CA GLU A 4 -12.64 -0.95 -29.89
C GLU A 4 -14.15 -0.87 -30.19
N VAL A 5 -14.53 -0.08 -31.20
CA VAL A 5 -15.93 0.01 -31.66
C VAL A 5 -16.18 -1.15 -32.63
N ARG A 6 -17.02 -2.11 -32.20
CA ARG A 6 -17.37 -3.29 -33.03
C ARG A 6 -18.50 -3.01 -34.02
N ARG A 7 -19.35 -2.02 -33.74
CA ARG A 7 -20.53 -1.66 -34.56
C ARG A 7 -20.90 -0.19 -34.37
N GLY A 8 -21.45 0.41 -35.42
CA GLY A 8 -21.83 1.83 -35.44
C GLY A 8 -20.66 2.75 -35.80
N THR A 9 -20.95 4.03 -35.97
CA THR A 9 -19.98 5.09 -36.27
C THR A 9 -20.24 6.26 -35.33
N PRO A 10 -19.80 6.17 -34.05
CA PRO A 10 -19.98 7.26 -33.11
C PRO A 10 -19.26 8.50 -33.62
N THR A 11 -19.81 9.67 -33.28
CA THR A 11 -19.11 10.92 -33.54
C THR A 11 -17.84 11.00 -32.66
N PRO A 12 -16.86 11.84 -33.04
CA PRO A 12 -15.69 12.09 -32.20
C PRO A 12 -16.08 12.53 -30.78
N GLU A 13 -17.13 13.34 -30.66
CA GLU A 13 -17.64 13.87 -29.40
C GLU A 13 -18.24 12.77 -28.52
N GLU A 14 -19.04 11.88 -29.10
CA GLU A 14 -19.63 10.74 -28.38
C GLU A 14 -18.53 9.79 -27.87
N LEU A 15 -17.52 9.51 -28.69
CA LEU A 15 -16.40 8.65 -28.28
C LEU A 15 -15.59 9.31 -27.16
N ALA A 16 -15.34 10.63 -27.25
CA ALA A 16 -14.66 11.38 -26.21
C ALA A 16 -15.44 11.37 -24.89
N ALA A 17 -16.76 11.53 -24.93
CA ALA A 17 -17.61 11.48 -23.75
C ALA A 17 -17.51 10.12 -23.04
N VAL A 18 -17.54 9.01 -23.78
CA VAL A 18 -17.38 7.67 -23.22
C VAL A 18 -16.00 7.48 -22.60
N ILE A 19 -14.93 7.91 -23.29
CA ILE A 19 -13.57 7.82 -22.76
C ILE A 19 -13.45 8.59 -21.45
N ALA A 20 -13.98 9.82 -21.40
CA ALA A 20 -13.93 10.66 -20.21
C ALA A 20 -14.58 9.98 -19.01
N VAL A 21 -15.83 9.53 -19.14
CA VAL A 21 -16.58 8.87 -18.06
C VAL A 21 -15.88 7.60 -17.57
N VAL A 22 -15.39 6.75 -18.49
CA VAL A 22 -14.71 5.51 -18.09
C VAL A 22 -13.36 5.82 -17.45
N SER A 23 -12.62 6.80 -17.95
CA SER A 23 -11.34 7.19 -17.35
C SER A 23 -11.51 7.77 -15.94
N GLU A 24 -12.56 8.56 -15.73
CA GLU A 24 -12.91 9.13 -14.42
C GLU A 24 -13.30 8.04 -13.43
N SER A 25 -14.13 7.07 -13.83
CA SER A 25 -14.49 5.97 -12.92
C SER A 25 -13.28 5.14 -12.52
N TYR A 26 -12.37 4.83 -13.45
CA TYR A 26 -11.12 4.15 -13.13
C TYR A 26 -10.22 4.97 -12.20
N ALA A 27 -10.12 6.28 -12.41
CA ALA A 27 -9.32 7.15 -11.57
C ALA A 27 -9.89 7.21 -10.15
N GLN A 28 -11.21 7.25 -10.01
CA GLN A 28 -11.89 7.24 -8.72
C GLN A 28 -11.68 5.90 -7.98
N GLU A 29 -11.86 4.77 -8.65
CA GLU A 29 -11.57 3.44 -8.08
C GLU A 29 -10.11 3.33 -7.61
N ALA A 30 -9.15 3.84 -8.41
CA ALA A 30 -7.74 3.85 -8.03
C ALA A 30 -7.46 4.77 -6.83
N ALA A 31 -8.18 5.90 -6.73
CA ALA A 31 -8.08 6.84 -5.61
C ALA A 31 -8.73 6.29 -4.33
N GLU A 32 -9.72 5.40 -4.44
CA GLU A 32 -10.36 4.71 -3.31
C GLU A 32 -9.62 3.44 -2.90
N ALA A 33 -8.85 2.83 -3.81
CA ALA A 33 -7.96 1.69 -3.58
C ALA A 33 -6.69 2.08 -2.78
N VAL A 34 -6.88 2.66 -1.60
CA VAL A 34 -5.82 3.07 -0.67
C VAL A 34 -5.76 2.09 0.49
N ALA A 35 -5.51 0.81 0.21
CA ALA A 35 -4.96 -0.03 1.26
C ALA A 35 -3.53 0.46 1.51
N PRO A 36 -3.22 1.06 2.67
CA PRO A 36 -1.83 1.42 2.95
C PRO A 36 -1.00 0.14 2.93
N GLU A 37 0.16 0.18 2.26
CA GLU A 37 1.15 -0.89 2.38
C GLU A 37 1.35 -1.16 3.88
N PRO A 38 1.26 -2.42 4.34
CA PRO A 38 1.48 -2.74 5.74
C PRO A 38 2.80 -2.13 6.19
N ALA A 39 2.74 -1.24 7.18
CA ALA A 39 3.94 -0.63 7.72
C ALA A 39 4.90 -1.75 8.15
N PRO A 40 6.19 -1.68 7.77
CA PRO A 40 7.15 -2.70 8.14
C PRO A 40 7.18 -2.84 9.67
N GLU A 41 7.25 -4.07 10.18
CA GLU A 41 7.27 -4.31 11.62
C GLU A 41 8.42 -3.52 12.28
N SER A 42 8.09 -2.70 13.29
CA SER A 42 9.08 -1.88 13.97
C SER A 42 10.20 -2.74 14.58
N ALA A 43 11.43 -2.21 14.60
CA ALA A 43 12.56 -2.88 15.23
C ALA A 43 12.26 -3.25 16.70
N TRP A 44 11.50 -2.40 17.41
CA TRP A 44 11.01 -2.67 18.76
C TRP A 44 10.05 -3.87 18.83
N ARG A 45 9.05 -3.94 17.93
CA ARG A 45 8.11 -5.07 17.91
C ARG A 45 8.81 -6.38 17.54
N ARG A 46 9.83 -6.31 16.67
CA ARG A 46 10.70 -7.46 16.34
C ARG A 46 11.54 -7.90 17.54
N SER A 47 12.18 -6.98 18.27
CA SER A 47 13.05 -7.30 19.41
C SER A 47 12.27 -7.71 20.66
N ALA A 48 11.07 -7.16 20.88
CA ALA A 48 10.20 -7.52 22.01
C ALA A 48 9.85 -9.02 22.05
N ARG A 49 9.79 -9.70 20.90
CA ARG A 49 9.56 -11.16 20.85
C ARG A 49 10.66 -11.95 21.54
N ALA A 50 11.92 -11.53 21.41
CA ALA A 50 13.06 -12.16 22.07
C ALA A 50 13.08 -11.90 23.58
N LEU A 51 12.39 -10.86 24.05
CA LEU A 51 12.29 -10.47 25.46
C LEU A 51 11.14 -11.14 26.22
N ARG A 52 10.37 -12.04 25.58
CA ARG A 52 9.30 -12.82 26.25
C ARG A 52 9.83 -13.81 27.28
N THR A 53 11.09 -14.19 27.16
CA THR A 53 11.79 -14.95 28.19
C THR A 53 12.24 -13.98 29.28
N PRO A 54 12.11 -14.33 30.57
CA PRO A 54 12.64 -13.52 31.65
C PRO A 54 14.11 -13.13 31.39
N LEU A 55 14.38 -11.83 31.49
CA LEU A 55 15.73 -11.29 31.34
C LEU A 55 16.66 -11.98 32.35
N ARG A 56 17.72 -12.62 31.85
CA ARG A 56 18.77 -13.21 32.69
C ARG A 56 19.57 -12.10 33.35
N ARG A 57 19.18 -11.72 34.57
CA ARG A 57 19.85 -10.68 35.39
C ARG A 57 21.23 -11.09 35.94
N GLY A 58 21.72 -12.30 35.60
CA GLY A 58 22.96 -12.87 36.14
C GLY A 58 24.25 -12.45 35.43
N PHE A 59 24.16 -11.81 34.26
CA PHE A 59 25.32 -11.20 33.62
C PHE A 59 25.35 -9.72 34.01
N GLY A 60 26.25 -9.36 34.92
CA GLY A 60 26.32 -8.01 35.47
C GLY A 60 26.58 -6.96 34.38
N TRP A 61 25.83 -5.86 34.43
CA TRP A 61 26.00 -4.69 33.55
C TRP A 61 27.16 -3.76 33.99
N GLY A 62 27.99 -4.21 34.93
CA GLY A 62 28.93 -3.35 35.67
C GLY A 62 30.37 -3.31 35.15
N ARG A 63 30.64 -3.74 33.91
CA ARG A 63 32.02 -3.77 33.36
C ARG A 63 32.32 -2.70 32.31
N PHE A 64 31.39 -1.77 32.06
CA PHE A 64 31.69 -0.60 31.22
C PHE A 64 32.45 0.44 32.06
N THR A 65 33.76 0.47 31.92
CA THR A 65 34.60 1.61 32.31
C THR A 65 34.94 2.34 31.02
N GLY A 66 34.52 3.60 30.91
CA GLY A 66 34.63 4.40 29.69
C GLY A 66 36.02 4.44 29.07
#